data_AF-A0A842SYF9-F1
#
_entry.id   AF-A0A842SYF9-F1
#
_cell.length_a   1.000
_cell.length_b   1.000
_cell.length_c   1.000
_cell.angle_alpha   90.00
_cell.angle_beta   90.00
_cell.angle_gamma   90.00
#
_symmetry.space_group_name_H-M   'P 1'
#
loop_
_entity.id
_entity.type
_entity.pdbx_description
1 polymer ?
#
loop_
_entity_poly.entity_id
_entity_poly.type
_entity_poly.pdbx_seq_one_letter_code
_entity_poly.pdbx_strand_id
1 'polypeptide(L)'
;MRKESKYKILLILPFLIGFVIISSLYYYYLEEILITFSVLTIEAVILAIITSIRIIIVIFCGSFLLKQWFNQDEFYLSDLPFLTGLFFLILIPAKFLDLLSAYIGNIVSPESLLFLLKIRFILAIINLMPMIYLSIGIVLFYFSLNEKYSSLMDKKKREKLQKYLIILISGVELIMIIILPTYSAIFNIVPFFVIPSLIVILWVFIFAYRNKKLTSINSFIVSIGFGLYLLTTIFRSLGQYVFDDAIHLILSEMFELITNIIIFIGLVNKPKIKSD
;
A
#
# COMPACT_ATOMS: atom_id res chain seq x y z
N MET A 1 0.37 -20.69 -24.04
CA MET A 1 0.96 -20.35 -22.72
C MET A 1 0.00 -20.82 -21.63
N ARG A 2 0.45 -21.57 -20.62
CA ARG A 2 -0.42 -21.97 -19.49
C ARG A 2 -0.93 -20.69 -18.76
N LYS A 3 -2.17 -20.70 -18.27
CA LYS A 3 -2.82 -19.55 -17.59
C LYS A 3 -1.95 -19.00 -16.45
N GLU A 4 -1.29 -19.88 -15.71
CA GLU A 4 -0.30 -19.57 -14.66
C GLU A 4 0.89 -18.75 -15.19
N SER A 5 1.52 -19.18 -16.30
CA SER A 5 2.64 -18.45 -16.90
C SER A 5 2.24 -17.03 -17.34
N LYS A 6 1.00 -16.86 -17.82
CA LYS A 6 0.47 -15.54 -18.19
C LYS A 6 0.38 -14.61 -16.98
N TYR A 7 -0.12 -15.11 -15.84
CA TYR A 7 -0.20 -14.31 -14.62
C TYR A 7 1.17 -14.04 -13.99
N LYS A 8 2.10 -15.00 -14.03
CA LYS A 8 3.49 -14.77 -13.60
C LYS A 8 4.13 -13.63 -14.40
N ILE A 9 3.99 -13.63 -15.72
CA ILE A 9 4.49 -12.54 -16.57
C ILE A 9 3.79 -11.22 -16.24
N LEU A 10 2.46 -11.24 -16.08
CA LEU A 10 1.69 -10.03 -15.74
C LEU A 10 2.10 -9.42 -14.40
N LEU A 11 2.55 -10.23 -13.44
CA LEU A 11 3.02 -9.77 -12.13
C LEU A 11 4.49 -9.33 -12.15
N ILE A 12 5.36 -10.11 -12.78
CA ILE A 12 6.81 -9.87 -12.78
C ILE A 12 7.17 -8.69 -13.67
N LEU A 13 6.54 -8.56 -14.84
CA LEU A 13 6.92 -7.54 -15.83
C LEU A 13 6.76 -6.10 -15.31
N PRO A 14 5.63 -5.69 -14.70
CA PRO A 14 5.51 -4.35 -14.13
C PRO A 14 6.51 -4.11 -13.00
N PHE A 15 6.81 -5.13 -12.20
CA PHE A 15 7.79 -5.03 -11.11
C PHE A 15 9.22 -4.84 -11.65
N LEU A 16 9.61 -5.59 -12.69
CA LEU A 16 10.89 -5.41 -13.37
C LEU A 16 11.01 -4.03 -14.00
N ILE A 17 9.97 -3.56 -14.70
CA ILE A 17 9.95 -2.21 -15.28
C ILE A 17 10.10 -1.15 -14.19
N GLY A 18 9.32 -1.26 -13.10
CA GLY A 18 9.41 -0.35 -11.96
C GLY A 18 10.80 -0.34 -11.33
N PHE A 19 11.41 -1.52 -11.18
CA PHE A 19 12.77 -1.64 -10.66
C PHE A 19 13.81 -0.98 -11.58
N VAL A 20 13.73 -1.21 -12.90
CA VAL A 20 14.62 -0.55 -13.87
C VAL A 20 14.48 0.97 -13.79
N ILE A 21 13.26 1.51 -13.75
CA ILE A 21 13.02 2.96 -13.64
C ILE A 21 13.66 3.50 -12.35
N ILE A 22 13.46 2.82 -11.22
CA ILE A 22 14.05 3.24 -9.94
C ILE A 22 15.57 3.16 -9.98
N SER A 23 16.14 2.06 -10.49
CA SER A 23 17.60 1.94 -10.64
C SER A 23 18.18 3.04 -11.53
N SER A 24 17.49 3.41 -12.61
CA SER A 24 17.88 4.54 -13.46
C SER A 24 17.84 5.87 -12.71
N LEU A 25 16.86 6.09 -11.83
CA LEU A 25 16.81 7.29 -10.98
C LEU A 25 17.97 7.32 -9.97
N TYR A 26 18.28 6.20 -9.34
CA TYR A 26 19.44 6.09 -8.45
C TYR A 26 20.76 6.35 -9.18
N TYR A 27 20.89 5.85 -10.41
CA TYR A 27 22.06 6.11 -11.25
C TYR A 27 22.15 7.60 -11.64
N TYR A 28 21.01 8.21 -12.01
CA TYR A 28 20.94 9.62 -12.37
C TYR A 28 21.40 10.54 -11.22
N TYR A 29 21.00 10.22 -9.99
CA TYR A 29 21.37 11.00 -8.78
C TYR A 29 22.60 10.43 -8.03
N LEU A 30 23.45 9.66 -8.71
CA LEU A 30 24.55 8.97 -8.04
C LEU A 30 25.52 9.93 -7.36
N GLU A 31 25.81 11.07 -7.98
CA GLU A 31 26.73 12.08 -7.43
C GLU A 31 26.18 12.71 -6.14
N GLU A 32 24.92 13.13 -6.15
CA GLU A 32 24.25 13.70 -4.97
C GLU A 32 24.17 12.68 -3.84
N ILE A 33 23.89 11.41 -4.16
CA ILE A 33 23.89 10.33 -3.17
C ILE A 33 25.28 10.20 -2.54
N LEU A 34 26.36 10.19 -3.33
CA LEU A 34 27.74 10.09 -2.82
C LEU A 34 28.13 11.29 -1.96
N ILE A 35 27.70 12.50 -2.31
CA ILE A 35 27.87 13.71 -1.50
C ILE A 35 27.14 13.55 -0.16
N THR A 36 25.90 13.05 -0.17
CA THR A 36 25.18 12.81 1.09
C THR A 36 25.90 11.79 1.96
N PHE A 37 26.47 10.73 1.38
CA PHE A 37 27.25 9.74 2.12
C PHE A 37 28.51 10.31 2.78
N SER A 38 29.14 11.34 2.21
CA SER A 38 30.31 11.97 2.84
C SER A 38 29.96 12.88 4.02
N VAL A 39 28.70 13.28 4.15
CA VAL A 39 28.18 14.17 5.20
C VAL A 39 27.20 13.43 6.13
N LEU A 40 27.01 12.13 5.92
CA LEU A 40 25.91 11.37 6.51
C LEU A 40 26.03 11.28 8.04
N THR A 41 24.98 11.68 8.72
CA THR A 41 24.87 11.53 10.17
C THR A 41 24.44 10.11 10.54
N ILE A 42 24.68 9.69 11.78
CA ILE A 42 24.35 8.35 12.27
C ILE A 42 22.85 8.03 12.07
N GLU A 43 21.98 9.03 12.21
CA GLU A 43 20.53 8.88 12.09
C GLU A 43 20.10 8.47 10.67
N ALA A 44 20.73 9.03 9.64
CA ALA A 44 20.43 8.69 8.25
C ALA A 44 20.86 7.25 7.91
N VAL A 45 21.96 6.75 8.50
CA VAL A 45 22.35 5.33 8.40
C VAL A 45 21.30 4.43 9.05
N ILE A 46 20.82 4.79 10.24
CA ILE A 46 19.80 4.02 10.96
C ILE A 46 18.50 3.96 10.15
N LEU A 47 18.03 5.09 9.61
CA LEU A 47 16.84 5.17 8.77
C LEU A 47 16.98 4.28 7.52
N ALA A 48 18.14 4.31 6.87
CA ALA A 48 18.43 3.47 5.70
C ALA A 48 18.36 1.98 6.04
N ILE A 49 18.93 1.55 7.17
CA ILE A 49 18.90 0.17 7.64
C ILE A 49 17.46 -0.28 7.93
N ILE A 50 16.69 0.51 8.70
CA ILE A 50 15.31 0.17 9.06
C ILE A 50 14.44 0.05 7.81
N THR A 51 14.57 0.99 6.88
CA THR A 51 13.80 0.97 5.63
C THR A 51 14.18 -0.23 4.76
N SER A 52 15.47 -0.61 4.73
CA SER A 52 15.95 -1.80 4.01
C SER A 52 15.39 -3.10 4.61
N ILE A 53 15.43 -3.23 5.94
CA ILE A 53 14.81 -4.36 6.67
C ILE A 53 13.32 -4.46 6.34
N ARG A 54 12.64 -3.32 6.33
CA ARG A 54 11.23 -3.26 5.99
C ARG A 54 10.95 -3.69 4.55
N ILE A 55 11.74 -3.24 3.58
CA ILE A 55 11.61 -3.68 2.18
C ILE A 55 11.72 -5.21 2.10
N ILE A 56 12.70 -5.81 2.78
CA ILE A 56 12.89 -7.28 2.80
C ILE A 56 11.66 -7.98 3.39
N ILE A 57 11.15 -7.50 4.52
CA ILE A 57 9.96 -8.08 5.18
C ILE A 57 8.73 -7.96 4.27
N VAL A 58 8.53 -6.81 3.63
CA VAL A 58 7.42 -6.57 2.70
C VAL A 58 7.52 -7.46 1.46
N ILE A 59 8.72 -7.66 0.90
CA ILE A 59 8.99 -8.62 -0.18
C ILE A 59 8.58 -10.02 0.26
N PHE A 60 9.00 -10.44 1.46
CA PHE A 60 8.66 -11.74 2.01
C PHE A 60 7.14 -11.92 2.15
N CYS A 61 6.45 -10.96 2.78
CA CYS A 61 5.00 -10.99 2.97
C CYS A 61 4.25 -11.08 1.64
N GLY A 62 4.58 -10.21 0.69
CA GLY A 62 3.94 -10.16 -0.62
C GLY A 62 4.17 -11.43 -1.44
N SER A 63 5.42 -11.90 -1.49
CA SER A 63 5.79 -13.11 -2.23
C SER A 63 5.15 -14.37 -1.63
N PHE A 64 5.04 -14.43 -0.30
CA PHE A 64 4.38 -15.55 0.38
C PHE A 64 2.89 -15.64 0.03
N LEU A 65 2.17 -14.51 0.04
CA LEU A 65 0.75 -14.46 -0.30
C LEU A 65 0.50 -14.77 -1.79
N LEU A 66 1.36 -14.27 -2.69
CA LEU A 66 1.29 -14.65 -4.10
C LEU A 66 1.60 -16.13 -4.32
N LYS A 67 2.54 -16.72 -3.57
CA LYS A 67 2.79 -18.16 -3.61
C LYS A 67 1.57 -18.95 -3.17
N GLN A 68 0.86 -18.51 -2.12
CA GLN A 68 -0.40 -19.12 -1.72
C GLN A 68 -1.46 -19.04 -2.83
N TRP A 69 -1.57 -17.90 -3.52
CA TRP A 69 -2.47 -17.74 -4.67
C TRP A 69 -2.11 -18.67 -5.83
N PHE A 70 -0.83 -18.82 -6.17
CA PHE A 70 -0.37 -19.73 -7.22
C PHE A 70 -0.60 -21.21 -6.92
N ASN A 71 -0.81 -21.57 -5.65
CA ASN A 71 -1.09 -22.94 -5.23
C ASN A 71 -2.60 -23.27 -5.20
N GLN A 72 -3.47 -22.36 -5.63
CA GLN A 72 -4.92 -22.59 -5.72
C GLN A 72 -5.28 -23.32 -7.04
N ASP A 73 -6.35 -24.12 -7.01
CA ASP A 73 -6.84 -24.85 -8.18
C ASP A 73 -7.33 -23.91 -9.29
N GLU A 74 -7.94 -22.79 -8.90
CA GLU A 74 -8.44 -21.75 -9.79
C GLU A 74 -7.86 -20.38 -9.41
N PHE A 75 -7.45 -19.62 -10.44
CA PHE A 75 -6.86 -18.30 -10.26
C PHE A 75 -7.86 -17.18 -10.57
N TYR A 76 -8.22 -16.39 -9.55
CA TYR A 76 -8.97 -15.14 -9.71
C TYR A 76 -8.16 -13.94 -9.21
N LEU A 77 -8.15 -12.85 -9.98
CA LEU A 77 -7.47 -11.60 -9.61
C LEU A 77 -8.19 -10.84 -8.48
N SER A 78 -9.36 -11.31 -8.07
CA SER A 78 -10.10 -10.81 -6.91
C SER A 78 -9.80 -11.57 -5.63
N ASP A 79 -8.97 -12.63 -5.70
CA ASP A 79 -8.68 -13.47 -4.54
C ASP A 79 -7.88 -12.69 -3.51
N LEU A 80 -8.19 -12.95 -2.24
CA LEU A 80 -7.59 -12.23 -1.12
C LEU A 80 -6.06 -12.37 -1.08
N PRO A 81 -5.44 -13.55 -1.24
CA PRO A 81 -3.98 -13.67 -1.26
C PRO A 81 -3.34 -12.90 -2.43
N PHE A 82 -4.01 -12.81 -3.57
CA PHE A 82 -3.53 -12.03 -4.71
C PHE A 82 -3.56 -10.52 -4.42
N LEU A 83 -4.72 -9.99 -4.00
CA LEU A 83 -4.89 -8.55 -3.74
C LEU A 83 -3.98 -8.08 -2.60
N THR A 84 -3.87 -8.86 -1.53
CA THR A 84 -3.00 -8.52 -0.39
C THR A 84 -1.52 -8.70 -0.73
N GLY A 85 -1.17 -9.71 -1.54
CA GLY A 85 0.18 -9.84 -2.09
C GLY A 85 0.59 -8.62 -2.92
N LEU A 86 -0.30 -8.12 -3.79
CA LEU A 86 -0.09 -6.88 -4.53
C LEU A 86 0.05 -5.66 -3.61
N PHE A 87 -0.82 -5.54 -2.60
CA PHE A 87 -0.73 -4.47 -1.59
C PHE A 87 0.66 -4.42 -0.94
N PHE A 88 1.27 -5.56 -0.60
CA PHE A 88 2.65 -5.55 -0.09
C PHE A 88 3.68 -5.20 -1.18
N LEU A 89 3.62 -5.86 -2.35
CA LEU A 89 4.69 -5.69 -3.35
C LEU A 89 4.73 -4.30 -4.00
N ILE A 90 3.58 -3.64 -4.17
CA ILE A 90 3.52 -2.28 -4.72
C ILE A 90 4.19 -1.26 -3.78
N LEU A 91 4.29 -1.57 -2.49
CA LEU A 91 4.92 -0.69 -1.50
C LEU A 91 6.45 -0.59 -1.70
N ILE A 92 7.07 -1.64 -2.25
CA ILE A 92 8.53 -1.73 -2.42
C ILE A 92 9.09 -0.57 -3.25
N PRO A 93 8.62 -0.31 -4.49
CA PRO A 93 9.12 0.81 -5.29
C PRO A 93 8.91 2.16 -4.59
N ALA A 94 7.80 2.34 -3.87
CA ALA A 94 7.56 3.57 -3.10
C ALA A 94 8.61 3.76 -1.98
N LYS A 95 9.05 2.68 -1.33
CA LYS A 95 10.06 2.73 -0.28
C LYS A 95 11.48 2.99 -0.80
N PHE A 96 11.81 2.50 -1.99
CA PHE A 96 13.03 2.92 -2.66
C PHE A 96 13.00 4.41 -3.02
N LEU A 97 11.86 4.95 -3.44
CA LEU A 97 11.73 6.40 -3.65
C LEU A 97 11.80 7.20 -2.35
N ASP A 98 11.26 6.69 -1.24
CA ASP A 98 11.43 7.30 0.10
C ASP A 98 12.92 7.40 0.45
N LEU A 99 13.70 6.33 0.26
CA LEU A 99 15.15 6.32 0.49
C LEU A 99 15.91 7.27 -0.44
N LEU A 100 15.61 7.23 -1.74
CA LEU A 100 16.23 8.13 -2.70
C LEU A 100 15.98 9.59 -2.32
N SER A 101 14.73 9.93 -2.01
CA SER A 101 14.33 11.28 -1.61
C SER A 101 15.03 11.73 -0.32
N ALA A 102 15.24 10.82 0.64
CA ALA A 102 15.99 11.09 1.86
C ALA A 102 17.47 11.39 1.57
N TYR A 103 18.09 10.68 0.61
CA TYR A 103 19.48 10.94 0.25
C TYR A 103 19.67 12.26 -0.47
N ILE A 104 18.78 12.64 -1.38
CA ILE A 104 19.02 13.79 -2.25
C ILE A 104 18.31 15.06 -1.80
N GLY A 105 17.39 14.97 -0.84
CA GLY A 105 16.42 16.03 -0.53
C GLY A 105 17.01 17.38 -0.14
N ASN A 106 18.21 17.40 0.44
CA ASN A 106 18.91 18.63 0.83
C ASN A 106 19.84 19.20 -0.26
N ILE A 107 20.05 18.47 -1.35
CA ILE A 107 21.02 18.81 -2.41
C ILE A 107 20.30 19.26 -3.68
N VAL A 108 19.23 18.56 -4.06
CA VAL A 108 18.54 18.80 -5.32
C VAL A 108 17.57 19.97 -5.24
N SER A 109 17.21 20.52 -6.40
CA SER A 109 16.21 21.57 -6.49
C SER A 109 14.85 21.11 -5.91
N PRO A 110 14.07 22.02 -5.30
CA PRO A 110 12.71 21.71 -4.83
C PRO A 110 11.81 21.15 -5.93
N GLU A 111 11.98 21.58 -7.18
CA GLU A 111 11.22 21.11 -8.34
C GLU A 111 11.53 19.65 -8.67
N SER A 112 12.81 19.27 -8.67
CA SER A 112 13.24 17.88 -8.87
C SER A 112 12.72 16.97 -7.75
N LEU A 113 12.81 17.42 -6.49
CA LEU A 113 12.28 16.69 -5.35
C LEU A 113 10.76 16.53 -5.43
N LEU A 114 10.04 17.60 -5.81
CA LEU A 114 8.59 17.57 -6.00
C LEU A 114 8.18 16.53 -7.04
N PHE A 115 8.91 16.43 -8.15
CA PHE A 115 8.66 15.43 -9.19
C PHE A 115 8.76 14.00 -8.64
N LEU A 116 9.84 13.68 -7.90
CA LEU A 116 10.02 12.36 -7.31
C LEU A 116 8.92 12.03 -6.29
N LEU A 117 8.53 13.01 -5.49
CA LEU A 117 7.47 12.83 -4.51
C LEU A 117 6.11 12.59 -5.18
N LYS A 118 5.80 13.28 -6.27
CA LYS A 118 4.59 12.99 -7.06
C LYS A 118 4.55 11.53 -7.50
N ILE A 119 5.65 10.99 -8.03
CA ILE A 119 5.75 9.56 -8.39
C ILE A 119 5.53 8.68 -7.16
N ARG A 120 6.18 9.00 -6.04
CA ARG A 120 6.03 8.27 -4.77
C ARG A 120 4.59 8.24 -4.27
N PHE A 121 3.88 9.37 -4.29
CA PHE A 121 2.48 9.44 -3.82
C PHE A 121 1.50 8.77 -4.80
N ILE A 122 1.79 8.79 -6.10
CA ILE A 122 1.08 7.97 -7.09
C ILE A 122 1.21 6.48 -6.74
N LEU A 123 2.42 6.01 -6.40
CA LEU A 123 2.61 4.63 -5.96
C LEU A 123 1.88 4.33 -4.64
N ALA A 124 1.82 5.28 -3.71
CA ALA A 124 1.06 5.12 -2.47
C ALA A 124 -0.46 5.00 -2.71
N ILE A 125 -1.01 5.73 -3.68
CA ILE A 125 -2.41 5.58 -4.12
C ILE A 125 -2.62 4.19 -4.73
N ILE A 126 -1.77 3.81 -5.69
CA ILE A 126 -1.84 2.50 -6.36
C ILE A 126 -1.70 1.36 -5.35
N ASN A 127 -0.90 1.55 -4.29
CA ASN A 127 -0.70 0.59 -3.21
C ASN A 127 -2.00 0.23 -2.49
N LEU A 128 -2.87 1.21 -2.22
CA LEU A 128 -4.14 1.01 -1.51
C LEU A 128 -5.23 0.42 -2.40
N MET A 129 -5.11 0.55 -3.73
CA MET A 129 -6.13 0.14 -4.70
C MET A 129 -6.57 -1.34 -4.57
N PRO A 130 -5.70 -2.34 -4.36
CA PRO A 130 -6.14 -3.73 -4.15
C PRO A 130 -7.09 -3.88 -2.95
N MET A 131 -6.83 -3.14 -1.87
CA MET A 131 -7.63 -3.21 -0.64
C MET A 131 -8.93 -2.42 -0.77
N ILE A 132 -8.90 -1.27 -1.45
CA ILE A 132 -10.11 -0.51 -1.82
C ILE A 132 -10.97 -1.35 -2.76
N TYR A 133 -10.36 -2.05 -3.73
CA TYR A 133 -11.07 -2.97 -4.64
C TYR A 133 -11.84 -4.01 -3.85
N LEU A 134 -11.17 -4.72 -2.94
CA LEU A 134 -11.81 -5.71 -2.06
C LEU A 134 -12.97 -5.09 -1.27
N SER A 135 -12.73 -3.91 -0.69
CA SER A 135 -13.67 -3.24 0.19
C SER A 135 -14.95 -2.84 -0.53
N ILE A 136 -14.84 -2.22 -1.70
CA ILE A 136 -15.99 -1.87 -2.55
C ILE A 136 -16.74 -3.14 -2.96
N GLY A 137 -16.03 -4.22 -3.29
CA GLY A 137 -16.65 -5.50 -3.66
C GLY A 137 -17.55 -6.06 -2.55
N ILE A 138 -17.08 -6.01 -1.30
CA ILE A 138 -17.83 -6.47 -0.12
C ILE A 138 -19.04 -5.57 0.14
N VAL A 139 -18.87 -4.24 0.06
CA VAL A 139 -19.96 -3.27 0.22
C VAL A 139 -21.05 -3.48 -0.82
N LEU A 140 -20.68 -3.60 -2.10
CA LEU A 140 -21.65 -3.82 -3.18
C LEU A 140 -22.33 -5.17 -3.07
N PHE A 141 -21.63 -6.21 -2.61
CA PHE A 141 -22.24 -7.50 -2.33
C PHE A 141 -23.28 -7.38 -1.21
N TYR A 142 -22.97 -6.67 -0.13
CA TYR A 142 -23.93 -6.42 0.94
C TYR A 142 -25.17 -5.66 0.44
N PHE A 143 -25.00 -4.60 -0.35
CA PHE A 143 -26.13 -3.90 -0.96
C PHE A 143 -26.95 -4.78 -1.89
N SER A 144 -26.34 -5.73 -2.59
CA SER A 144 -27.08 -6.66 -3.45
C SER A 144 -28.04 -7.59 -2.70
N LEU A 145 -27.89 -7.73 -1.37
CA LEU A 145 -28.82 -8.49 -0.54
C LEU A 145 -30.08 -7.71 -0.16
N ASN A 146 -30.09 -6.39 -0.38
CA ASN A 146 -31.26 -5.55 -0.13
C ASN A 146 -32.12 -5.45 -1.40
N GLU A 147 -33.42 -5.71 -1.28
CA GLU A 147 -34.38 -5.70 -2.39
C GLU A 147 -34.35 -4.40 -3.20
N LYS A 148 -34.09 -3.26 -2.54
CA LYS A 148 -33.98 -1.94 -3.19
C LYS A 148 -32.87 -1.90 -4.26
N TYR A 149 -31.84 -2.73 -4.13
CA TYR A 149 -30.70 -2.81 -5.05
C TYR A 149 -30.59 -4.16 -5.74
N SER A 150 -31.71 -4.81 -6.04
CA SER A 150 -31.78 -6.12 -6.73
C SER A 150 -30.98 -6.18 -8.04
N SER A 151 -30.78 -5.05 -8.72
CA SER A 151 -29.92 -4.96 -9.91
C SER A 151 -28.45 -5.35 -9.67
N LEU A 152 -27.96 -5.25 -8.43
CA LEU A 152 -26.61 -5.64 -8.02
C LEU A 152 -26.47 -7.14 -7.73
N MET A 153 -27.57 -7.92 -7.74
CA MET A 153 -27.49 -9.38 -7.66
C MET A 153 -26.77 -9.97 -8.87
N ASP A 154 -26.90 -9.33 -10.03
CA ASP A 154 -26.13 -9.68 -11.22
C ASP A 154 -24.64 -9.40 -10.99
N LYS A 155 -23.86 -10.48 -10.91
CA LYS A 155 -22.41 -10.46 -10.73
C LYS A 155 -21.71 -9.55 -11.76
N LYS A 156 -22.12 -9.58 -13.03
CA LYS A 156 -21.48 -8.78 -14.09
C LYS A 156 -21.71 -7.28 -13.88
N LYS A 157 -22.93 -6.88 -13.49
CA LYS A 157 -23.25 -5.48 -13.18
C LYS A 157 -22.48 -5.00 -11.96
N ARG A 158 -22.41 -5.82 -10.91
CA ARG A 158 -21.67 -5.50 -9.68
C ARG A 158 -20.18 -5.31 -9.94
N GLU A 159 -19.55 -6.22 -10.69
CA GLU A 159 -18.13 -6.11 -11.07
C GLU A 159 -17.87 -4.89 -11.97
N LYS A 160 -18.79 -4.56 -12.88
CA LYS A 160 -18.68 -3.37 -13.73
C LYS A 160 -18.73 -2.09 -12.88
N LEU A 161 -19.66 -2.00 -11.93
CA LEU A 161 -19.77 -0.86 -11.02
C LEU A 161 -18.54 -0.74 -10.12
N GLN A 162 -18.06 -1.84 -9.56
CA GLN A 162 -16.84 -1.89 -8.75
C GLN A 162 -15.64 -1.31 -9.51
N LYS A 163 -15.43 -1.74 -10.76
CA LYS A 163 -14.35 -1.21 -11.62
C LYS A 163 -14.51 0.28 -11.89
N TYR A 164 -15.73 0.73 -12.19
CA TYR A 164 -16.01 2.14 -12.44
C TYR A 164 -15.68 3.01 -11.23
N LEU A 165 -16.11 2.60 -10.03
CA LEU A 165 -15.84 3.33 -8.79
C LEU A 165 -14.34 3.44 -8.51
N ILE A 166 -13.57 2.38 -8.75
CA ILE A 166 -12.11 2.40 -8.51
C ILE A 166 -11.40 3.28 -9.51
N ILE A 167 -11.78 3.21 -10.80
CA ILE A 167 -11.23 4.11 -11.82
C ILE A 167 -11.57 5.57 -11.49
N LEU A 168 -12.78 5.84 -11.01
CA LEU A 168 -13.19 7.18 -10.60
C LEU A 168 -12.36 7.69 -9.41
N ILE A 169 -12.28 6.90 -8.33
CA ILE A 169 -11.51 7.27 -7.12
C ILE A 169 -10.03 7.48 -7.47
N SER A 170 -9.40 6.51 -8.13
CA SER A 170 -7.99 6.62 -8.53
C SER A 170 -7.76 7.78 -9.51
N GLY A 171 -8.65 8.00 -10.48
CA GLY A 171 -8.53 9.11 -11.42
C GLY A 171 -8.56 10.47 -10.73
N VAL A 172 -9.48 10.68 -9.78
CA VAL A 172 -9.57 11.91 -9.00
C VAL A 172 -8.32 12.10 -8.14
N GLU A 173 -7.89 11.08 -7.39
CA GLU A 173 -6.71 11.15 -6.54
C GLU A 173 -5.42 11.43 -7.34
N LEU A 174 -5.24 10.77 -8.50
CA LEU A 174 -4.08 10.97 -9.37
C LEU A 174 -4.04 12.38 -9.96
N ILE A 175 -5.17 12.88 -10.47
CA ILE A 175 -5.26 14.26 -10.98
C ILE A 175 -4.90 15.24 -9.87
N MET A 176 -5.47 15.05 -8.67
CA MET A 176 -5.18 15.90 -7.52
C MET A 176 -3.70 15.92 -7.19
N ILE A 177 -2.99 14.79 -7.16
CA ILE A 177 -1.53 14.77 -6.89
C ILE A 177 -0.73 15.48 -7.98
N ILE A 178 -1.09 15.29 -9.26
CA ILE A 178 -0.35 15.85 -10.39
C ILE A 178 -0.40 17.39 -10.38
N ILE A 179 -1.56 17.98 -10.07
CA ILE A 179 -1.75 19.44 -10.10
C ILE A 179 -1.11 20.17 -8.92
N LEU A 180 -0.64 19.46 -7.88
CA LEU A 180 -0.12 20.14 -6.69
C LEU A 180 1.19 20.88 -6.97
N PRO A 181 1.30 22.15 -6.58
CA PRO A 181 2.41 23.00 -7.00
C PRO A 181 3.65 22.88 -6.11
N THR A 182 3.52 22.39 -4.88
CA THR A 182 4.61 22.42 -3.89
C THR A 182 4.64 21.18 -3.00
N TYR A 183 5.81 20.96 -2.39
CA TYR A 183 6.04 19.90 -1.39
C TYR A 183 5.01 19.94 -0.24
N SER A 184 4.85 21.11 0.37
CA SER A 184 3.96 21.32 1.50
C SER A 184 2.49 21.04 1.12
N ALA A 185 2.07 21.43 -0.09
CA ALA A 185 0.72 21.16 -0.55
C ALA A 185 0.42 19.65 -0.67
N ILE A 186 1.38 18.87 -1.18
CA ILE A 186 1.27 17.41 -1.24
C ILE A 186 1.13 16.82 0.17
N PHE A 187 2.01 17.22 1.09
CA PHE A 187 2.02 16.66 2.45
C PHE A 187 0.73 16.96 3.21
N ASN A 188 0.11 18.12 2.97
CA ASN A 188 -1.15 18.50 3.60
C ASN A 188 -2.37 17.80 2.97
N ILE A 189 -2.35 17.53 1.66
CA ILE A 189 -3.51 17.00 0.94
C ILE A 189 -3.57 15.47 0.95
N VAL A 190 -2.43 14.78 0.85
CA VAL A 190 -2.37 13.31 0.81
C VAL A 190 -3.11 12.63 1.96
N PRO A 191 -3.02 13.09 3.23
CA PRO A 191 -3.75 12.47 4.33
C PRO A 191 -5.25 12.43 4.10
N PHE A 192 -5.83 13.43 3.41
CA PHE A 192 -7.26 13.47 3.08
C PHE A 192 -7.69 12.39 2.07
N PHE A 193 -6.76 11.80 1.30
CA PHE A 193 -7.05 10.67 0.42
C PHE A 193 -6.82 9.33 1.12
N VAL A 194 -5.68 9.22 1.84
CA VAL A 194 -5.27 7.97 2.48
C VAL A 194 -6.16 7.62 3.67
N ILE A 195 -6.50 8.59 4.51
CA ILE A 195 -7.28 8.35 5.74
C ILE A 195 -8.67 7.78 5.43
N PRO A 196 -9.51 8.38 4.55
CA PRO A 196 -10.81 7.81 4.21
C PRO A 196 -10.70 6.40 3.64
N SER A 197 -9.70 6.16 2.77
CA SER A 197 -9.44 4.84 2.20
C SER A 197 -9.13 3.79 3.27
N LEU A 198 -8.26 4.13 4.23
CA LEU A 198 -7.95 3.25 5.36
C LEU A 198 -9.14 3.02 6.29
N ILE A 199 -9.97 4.03 6.53
CA ILE A 199 -11.21 3.90 7.31
C ILE A 199 -12.16 2.89 6.65
N VAL A 200 -12.34 2.98 5.33
CA VAL A 200 -13.20 2.04 4.58
C VAL A 200 -12.65 0.62 4.66
N ILE A 201 -11.34 0.44 4.46
CA ILE A 201 -10.68 -0.88 4.58
C ILE A 201 -10.86 -1.45 5.99
N LEU A 202 -10.57 -0.65 7.03
CA LEU A 202 -10.73 -1.02 8.43
C LEU A 202 -12.16 -1.46 8.73
N TRP A 203 -13.14 -0.65 8.32
CA TRP A 203 -14.56 -0.94 8.52
C TRP A 203 -14.97 -2.26 7.87
N VAL A 204 -14.49 -2.55 6.66
CA VAL A 204 -14.78 -3.81 5.96
C VAL A 204 -14.24 -5.03 6.71
N PHE A 205 -13.03 -4.97 7.28
CA PHE A 205 -12.49 -6.09 8.06
C PHE A 205 -13.19 -6.26 9.41
N ILE A 206 -13.58 -5.17 10.07
CA ILE A 206 -14.42 -5.21 11.28
C ILE A 206 -15.78 -5.84 10.95
N PHE A 207 -16.39 -5.43 9.85
CA PHE A 207 -17.66 -5.98 9.36
C PHE A 207 -17.52 -7.46 9.03
N ALA A 208 -16.46 -7.87 8.33
CA ALA A 208 -16.20 -9.27 8.00
C ALA A 208 -16.04 -10.13 9.26
N TYR A 209 -15.31 -9.63 10.26
CA TYR A 209 -15.18 -10.29 11.57
C TYR A 209 -16.53 -10.47 12.26
N ARG A 210 -17.30 -9.39 12.44
CA ARG A 210 -18.60 -9.42 13.12
C ARG A 210 -19.61 -10.36 12.44
N ASN A 211 -19.55 -10.47 11.12
CA ASN A 211 -20.46 -11.31 10.34
C ASN A 211 -19.89 -12.69 9.99
N LYS A 212 -18.76 -13.09 10.61
CA LYS A 212 -18.07 -14.37 10.36
C LYS A 212 -17.81 -14.62 8.86
N LYS A 213 -17.50 -13.57 8.09
CA LYS A 213 -17.08 -13.64 6.69
C LYS A 213 -15.55 -13.72 6.60
N LEU A 214 -15.04 -14.13 5.43
CA LEU A 214 -13.61 -14.34 5.19
C LEU A 214 -12.99 -15.34 6.19
N THR A 215 -13.62 -16.50 6.38
CA THR A 215 -13.20 -17.53 7.35
C THR A 215 -11.81 -18.11 7.08
N SER A 216 -11.25 -17.87 5.89
CA SER A 216 -9.88 -18.26 5.54
C SER A 216 -8.81 -17.42 6.25
N ILE A 217 -9.16 -16.27 6.83
CA ILE A 217 -8.23 -15.34 7.49
C ILE A 217 -8.75 -14.86 8.85
N ASN A 218 -7.86 -14.34 9.69
CA ASN A 218 -8.25 -13.69 10.94
C ASN A 218 -8.56 -12.21 10.71
N SER A 219 -9.78 -11.93 10.24
CA SER A 219 -10.26 -10.57 9.93
C SER A 219 -10.13 -9.59 11.11
N PHE A 220 -10.18 -10.07 12.36
CA PHE A 220 -9.96 -9.22 13.54
C PHE A 220 -8.52 -8.73 13.64
N ILE A 221 -7.53 -9.63 13.51
CA ILE A 221 -6.11 -9.23 13.52
C ILE A 221 -5.80 -8.31 12.34
N VAL A 222 -6.35 -8.60 11.15
CA VAL A 222 -6.20 -7.72 9.99
C VAL A 222 -6.79 -6.34 10.25
N SER A 223 -7.97 -6.25 10.90
CA SER A 223 -8.56 -4.97 11.28
C SER A 223 -7.69 -4.19 12.27
N ILE A 224 -7.09 -4.85 13.27
CA ILE A 224 -6.12 -4.20 14.17
C ILE A 224 -4.93 -3.67 13.37
N GLY A 225 -4.39 -4.46 12.45
CA GLY A 225 -3.27 -4.05 11.60
C GLY A 225 -3.58 -2.80 10.77
N PHE A 226 -4.74 -2.73 10.11
CA PHE A 226 -5.16 -1.53 9.38
C PHE A 226 -5.53 -0.35 10.29
N GLY A 227 -6.03 -0.62 11.50
CA GLY A 227 -6.28 0.41 12.51
C GLY A 227 -4.98 1.05 12.99
N LEU A 228 -3.95 0.24 13.25
CA LEU A 228 -2.61 0.74 13.54
C LEU A 228 -2.04 1.50 12.33
N TYR A 229 -2.26 1.01 11.11
CA TYR A 229 -1.75 1.70 9.91
C TYR A 229 -2.39 3.09 9.74
N LEU A 230 -3.69 3.20 10.03
CA LEU A 230 -4.38 4.49 10.08
C LEU A 230 -3.75 5.42 11.12
N LEU A 231 -3.52 4.93 12.34
CA LEU A 231 -2.87 5.71 13.40
C LEU A 231 -1.46 6.14 13.02
N THR A 232 -0.67 5.25 12.41
CA THR A 232 0.68 5.58 11.93
C THR A 232 0.65 6.62 10.80
N THR A 233 -0.35 6.58 9.92
CA THR A 233 -0.52 7.60 8.87
C THR A 233 -0.81 8.98 9.47
N ILE A 234 -1.67 9.04 10.49
CA ILE A 234 -1.96 10.27 11.23
C ILE A 234 -0.70 10.76 11.96
N PHE A 235 0.00 9.86 12.65
CA PHE A 235 1.27 10.15 13.32
C PHE A 235 2.35 10.67 12.35
N ARG A 236 2.45 10.11 11.14
CA ARG A 236 3.39 10.59 10.13
C ARG A 236 3.07 12.01 9.68
N SER A 237 1.79 12.36 9.62
CA SER A 237 1.34 13.70 9.17
C SER A 237 1.49 14.76 10.25
N LEU A 238 1.19 14.40 11.51
CA LEU A 238 1.16 15.34 12.63
C LEU A 238 2.42 15.31 13.52
N GLY A 239 3.10 14.17 13.57
CA GLY A 239 4.23 13.94 14.48
C GLY A 239 5.46 14.78 14.15
N GLN A 240 5.62 15.22 12.90
CA GLN A 240 6.68 16.15 12.49
C GLN A 240 6.62 17.50 13.23
N TYR A 241 5.45 17.87 13.78
CA TYR A 241 5.29 19.10 14.56
C TYR A 241 5.62 18.92 16.05
N VAL A 242 5.88 17.69 16.49
CA VAL A 242 6.03 17.34 17.91
C VAL A 242 7.42 16.79 18.21
N PHE A 243 7.98 16.01 17.29
CA PHE A 243 9.27 15.35 17.44
C PHE A 243 10.30 15.95 16.49
N ASP A 244 11.58 15.78 16.83
CA ASP A 244 12.68 16.01 15.88
C ASP A 244 12.49 15.16 14.61
N ASP A 245 12.84 15.72 13.45
CA ASP A 245 12.60 15.12 12.14
C ASP A 245 13.21 13.71 12.02
N ALA A 246 14.45 13.52 12.51
CA ALA A 246 15.11 12.23 12.42
C ALA A 246 14.41 11.18 13.29
N ILE A 247 14.06 11.54 14.53
CA ILE A 247 13.36 10.66 15.47
C ILE A 247 11.97 10.33 14.92
N HIS A 248 11.25 11.33 14.41
CA HIS A 248 9.92 11.16 13.81
C HIS A 248 9.92 10.17 12.66
N LEU A 249 10.88 10.28 11.75
CA LEU A 249 11.01 9.39 10.59
C LEU A 249 11.35 7.96 11.01
N ILE A 250 12.29 7.79 11.94
CA ILE A 250 12.67 6.47 12.47
C ILE A 250 11.46 5.78 13.12
N LEU A 251 10.75 6.48 14.01
CA LEU A 251 9.56 5.94 14.68
C LEU A 251 8.45 5.60 13.68
N SER A 252 8.23 6.47 12.68
CA SER A 252 7.24 6.23 11.64
C SER A 252 7.55 4.94 10.86
N GLU A 253 8.80 4.74 10.44
CA GLU A 253 9.20 3.53 9.72
C GLU A 253 9.12 2.26 10.59
N MET A 254 9.45 2.35 11.88
CA MET A 254 9.27 1.25 12.84
C MET A 254 7.80 0.88 13.03
N PHE A 255 6.93 1.87 13.23
CA PHE A 255 5.49 1.62 13.38
C PHE A 255 4.91 1.00 12.12
N GLU A 256 5.22 1.54 10.94
CA GLU A 256 4.72 0.98 9.69
C GLU A 256 5.27 -0.45 9.42
N LEU A 257 6.47 -0.77 9.90
CA LEU A 257 7.00 -2.14 9.86
C LEU A 257 6.15 -3.09 10.72
N ILE A 258 5.88 -2.70 11.97
CA ILE A 258 5.06 -3.48 12.90
C ILE A 258 3.64 -3.67 12.33
N THR A 259 3.04 -2.63 11.75
CA THR A 259 1.70 -2.73 11.16
C THR A 259 1.67 -3.73 10.01
N ASN A 260 2.68 -3.71 9.12
CA ASN A 260 2.78 -4.65 8.01
C ASN A 260 2.87 -6.11 8.49
N ILE A 261 3.64 -6.36 9.55
CA ILE A 261 3.76 -7.69 10.16
C ILE A 261 2.42 -8.14 10.76
N ILE A 262 1.71 -7.27 11.49
CA ILE A 262 0.41 -7.61 12.08
C ILE A 262 -0.62 -7.94 10.99
N ILE A 263 -0.70 -7.13 9.93
CA ILE A 263 -1.57 -7.40 8.78
C ILE A 263 -1.24 -8.76 8.19
N PHE A 264 0.03 -9.04 7.93
CA PHE A 264 0.47 -10.32 7.37
C PHE A 264 0.10 -11.52 8.26
N ILE A 265 0.34 -11.43 9.57
CA ILE A 265 -0.03 -12.47 10.54
C ILE A 265 -1.54 -12.73 10.49
N GLY A 266 -2.36 -11.68 10.42
CA GLY A 266 -3.82 -11.82 10.32
C GLY A 266 -4.28 -12.48 9.02
N LEU A 267 -3.56 -12.28 7.91
CA LEU A 267 -3.86 -12.88 6.62
C LEU A 267 -3.44 -14.36 6.52
N VAL A 268 -2.39 -14.76 7.22
CA VAL A 268 -1.88 -16.15 7.16
C VAL A 268 -2.52 -17.04 8.22
N ASN A 269 -2.86 -16.49 9.39
CA ASN A 269 -3.43 -17.28 10.47
C ASN A 269 -4.94 -17.44 10.33
N LYS A 270 -5.39 -18.68 10.21
CA LYS A 270 -6.82 -19.01 10.29
C LYS A 270 -7.32 -18.82 11.73
N PRO A 271 -8.49 -18.20 11.92
CA PRO A 271 -9.08 -18.08 13.25
C PRO A 271 -9.49 -19.46 13.76
N LYS A 272 -9.16 -19.77 15.02
CA LYS A 272 -9.75 -20.91 15.74
C LYS A 272 -11.19 -20.55 16.09
N ILE A 273 -12.09 -20.63 15.12
CA ILE A 273 -13.52 -20.40 15.37
C ILE A 273 -14.01 -21.62 16.14
N LYS A 274 -14.31 -21.46 17.44
CA LYS A 274 -15.17 -22.41 18.15
C LYS A 274 -16.55 -22.32 17.50
N SER A 275 -16.99 -23.43 16.93
CA SER A 275 -18.39 -23.61 16.53
C SER A 275 -19.20 -23.71 17.81
N ASP A 276 -19.78 -22.58 18.22
CA ASP A 276 -20.90 -22.58 19.17
C ASP A 276 -22.19 -22.98 18.44
#